data_AF-A0A2L2Z7V0-F1
#
_entry.id   AF-A0A2L2Z7V0-F1
#
_cell.length_a   1.000
_cell.length_b   1.000
_cell.length_c   1.000
_cell.angle_alpha   90.00
_cell.angle_beta   90.00
_cell.angle_gamma   90.00
#
_symmetry.space_group_name_H-M   'P 1'
#
loop_
_entity.id
_entity.type
_entity.pdbx_description
1 polymer ?
#
loop_
_entity_poly.entity_id
_entity_poly.type
_entity_poly.pdbx_seq_one_letter_code
_entity_poly.pdbx_strand_id
1 'polypeptide(L)' 'TMLEDLGMDEDEQEVVPLPKVNSAILKKVIQWDTFYRDDPPPTEDDDSIDKRTDDISSLDADFLKVDQ' A
#
# COMPACT_ATOMS: atom_id res chain seq x y z
N THR A 1 -0.44 14.13 27.32
CA THR A 1 -0.38 15.15 26.26
C THR A 1 -1.06 14.62 25.00
N MET A 2 -1.45 15.45 24.01
CA MET A 2 -2.20 14.95 22.83
C MET A 2 -1.43 13.91 21.98
N LEU A 3 -0.13 13.67 22.23
CA LEU A 3 0.61 12.56 21.62
C LEU A 3 0.30 11.19 22.24
N GLU A 4 0.01 11.14 23.55
CA GLU A 4 -0.34 9.89 24.26
C GLU A 4 -1.76 9.39 23.87
N ASP A 5 -2.64 10.31 23.45
CA ASP A 5 -4.01 9.98 22.99
C ASP A 5 -4.05 9.53 21.52
N LEU A 6 -2.93 9.71 20.79
CA LEU A 6 -2.75 9.26 19.40
C LEU A 6 -2.09 7.87 19.29
N GLY A 7 -1.84 7.18 20.42
CA GLY A 7 -1.24 5.84 20.42
C GLY A 7 0.18 5.81 19.87
N MET A 8 0.91 6.94 19.92
CA MET A 8 2.32 7.00 19.51
C MET A 8 3.26 6.50 20.62
N ASP A 9 2.80 5.56 21.45
CA ASP A 9 3.71 4.78 22.26
C ASP A 9 4.45 3.84 21.30
N GLU A 10 5.77 4.01 21.22
CA GLU A 10 6.70 3.29 20.33
C GLU A 10 6.84 1.80 20.70
N ASP A 11 5.74 1.16 21.07
CA ASP A 11 5.69 -0.29 21.20
C ASP A 11 5.58 -0.86 19.79
N GLU A 12 6.70 -1.22 19.18
CA GLU A 12 6.80 -2.01 17.93
C GLU A 12 6.00 -3.34 17.98
N GLN A 13 5.36 -3.65 19.11
CA GLN A 13 4.47 -4.78 19.34
C GLN A 13 2.97 -4.44 19.26
N GLU A 14 2.55 -3.20 19.02
CA GLU A 14 1.11 -2.91 18.84
C GLU A 14 0.57 -3.57 17.57
N VAL A 15 -0.31 -4.56 17.75
CA VAL A 15 -0.90 -5.32 16.64
C VAL A 15 -2.21 -4.68 16.20
N VAL A 16 -2.26 -4.19 14.95
CA VAL A 16 -3.50 -3.68 14.33
C VAL A 16 -4.32 -4.84 13.75
N PRO A 17 -5.51 -5.16 14.30
CA PRO A 17 -6.32 -6.26 13.78
C PRO A 17 -7.04 -5.87 12.48
N LEU A 18 -6.89 -6.71 11.44
CA LEU A 18 -7.56 -6.56 10.14
C LEU A 18 -8.57 -7.70 9.90
N PRO A 19 -9.79 -7.64 10.46
CA PRO A 19 -10.73 -8.77 10.49
C PRO A 19 -11.27 -9.20 9.12
N LYS A 20 -11.14 -8.35 8.09
CA LYS A 20 -11.62 -8.62 6.72
C LYS A 20 -10.49 -9.01 5.75
N VAL A 21 -9.25 -9.06 6.23
CA VAL A 21 -8.07 -9.35 5.42
C VAL A 21 -7.44 -10.62 5.93
N ASN A 22 -7.35 -11.63 5.07
CA ASN A 22 -6.65 -12.86 5.41
C ASN A 22 -5.13 -12.70 5.20
N SER A 23 -4.34 -13.64 5.73
CA SER A 23 -2.89 -13.60 5.66
C SER A 23 -2.32 -13.67 4.24
N ALA A 24 -3.00 -14.34 3.31
CA ALA A 24 -2.56 -14.43 1.92
C ALA A 24 -2.68 -13.09 1.20
N ILE A 25 -3.80 -12.39 1.40
CA ILE A 25 -4.03 -11.04 0.87
C ILE A 25 -3.05 -10.05 1.50
N LEU A 26 -2.89 -10.08 2.83
CA LEU A 26 -1.98 -9.16 3.51
C LEU A 26 -0.53 -9.31 3.03
N LYS A 27 -0.04 -10.54 2.81
CA LYS A 27 1.30 -10.78 2.24
C LYS A 27 1.48 -10.14 0.88
N LYS A 28 0.48 -10.25 0.00
CA LYS A 28 0.53 -9.61 -1.33
C LYS A 28 0.60 -8.09 -1.19
N VAL A 29 -0.25 -7.50 -0.34
CA VAL A 29 -0.25 -6.04 -0.09
C VAL A 29 1.12 -5.57 0.39
N ILE A 30 1.73 -6.26 1.37
CA ILE A 30 3.07 -5.91 1.87
C ILE A 30 4.14 -6.04 0.78
N GLN A 31 4.07 -7.08 -0.05
CA GLN A 31 5.01 -7.27 -1.16
C GLN A 31 4.90 -6.14 -2.19
N TRP A 32 3.67 -5.74 -2.53
CA TRP A 32 3.40 -4.64 -3.45
C TRP A 32 3.91 -3.32 -2.87
N ASP A 33 3.58 -3.01 -1.62
CA ASP A 33 4.05 -1.81 -0.92
C ASP A 33 5.58 -1.72 -0.82
N THR A 34 6.25 -2.86 -0.61
CA THR A 34 7.71 -2.91 -0.57
C THR A 34 8.34 -2.56 -1.93
N PHE A 35 7.66 -2.84 -3.04
CA PHE A 35 8.16 -2.49 -4.37
C PHE A 35 8.13 -0.97 -4.60
N TYR A 36 7.06 -0.30 -4.16
CA TYR A 36 6.82 1.13 -4.37
C TYR A 36 7.33 2.02 -3.23
N ARG A 37 7.98 1.45 -2.21
CA ARG A 37 8.47 2.20 -1.04
C ARG A 37 9.35 3.39 -1.39
N ASP A 38 10.18 3.23 -2.42
CA ASP A 38 11.20 4.21 -2.82
C ASP A 38 10.77 5.02 -4.05
N ASP A 39 9.50 4.95 -4.45
CA ASP A 39 9.01 5.70 -5.61
C ASP A 39 9.12 7.21 -5.37
N PRO A 40 9.55 7.97 -6.40
CA PRO A 40 9.64 9.41 -6.30
C PRO A 40 8.24 10.00 -6.06
N PRO A 41 8.14 11.15 -5.35
CA PRO A 41 6.87 11.84 -5.24
C PRO A 41 6.36 12.19 -6.65
N PRO A 42 5.03 12.11 -6.86
CA PRO A 42 4.43 12.46 -8.15
C PRO A 42 4.79 13.89 -8.52
N THR A 43 5.12 14.08 -9.80
CA THR A 43 5.45 15.38 -10.39
C THR A 43 4.19 16.11 -10.87
N GLU A 44 4.28 17.42 -11.11
CA GLU A 44 3.13 18.19 -11.66
C GLU A 44 2.69 17.68 -13.04
N ASP A 45 3.61 17.09 -13.82
CA ASP A 45 3.33 16.50 -15.12
C ASP A 45 2.54 15.18 -15.00
N ASP A 46 2.71 14.41 -13.91
CA ASP A 46 2.00 13.15 -13.67
C ASP A 46 0.49 13.35 -13.47
N ASP A 47 0.08 14.51 -12.95
CA ASP A 47 -1.34 14.86 -12.83
C ASP A 47 -1.99 15.25 -14.16
N SER A 48 -1.18 15.58 -15.17
CA SER A 48 -1.62 15.88 -16.54
C SER A 48 -1.75 14.63 -17.42
N ILE A 49 -1.16 13.50 -17.00
CA ILE A 49 -1.30 12.21 -17.68
C ILE A 49 -2.75 11.75 -17.52
N ASP A 50 -3.39 11.50 -18.65
CA ASP A 50 -4.77 11.03 -18.76
C ASP A 50 -4.90 9.71 -17.95
N LYS A 51 -5.52 9.75 -16.76
CA LYS A 51 -5.60 8.61 -15.82
C LYS A 51 -6.54 7.54 -16.39
N ARG A 52 -6.03 6.71 -17.28
CA ARG A 52 -6.77 5.58 -17.86
C ARG A 52 -6.56 4.33 -17.03
N THR A 53 -7.59 3.50 -16.95
CA THR A 53 -7.56 2.26 -16.15
C THR A 53 -6.78 1.13 -16.80
N ASP A 54 -6.37 1.28 -18.06
CA ASP A 54 -5.55 0.33 -18.81
C ASP A 54 -4.04 0.63 -18.77
N ASP A 55 -3.64 1.79 -18.23
CA ASP A 55 -2.24 2.18 -18.08
C ASP A 55 -1.68 1.73 -16.72
N ILE A 56 -1.56 0.41 -16.56
CA ILE A 56 -1.00 -0.21 -15.35
C ILE A 56 0.37 -0.80 -15.64
N SER A 57 1.26 -0.76 -14.64
CA SER A 57 2.59 -1.35 -14.78
C SER A 57 2.51 -2.88 -14.92
N SER A 58 3.54 -3.49 -15.51
CA SER A 58 3.65 -4.95 -15.59
C SER A 58 3.58 -5.62 -14.21
N LEU A 59 4.10 -4.95 -13.18
CA LEU A 59 4.08 -5.42 -11.80
C LEU A 59 2.68 -5.35 -11.18
N ASP A 60 1.93 -4.29 -11.46
CA ASP A 60 0.53 -4.20 -11.03
C ASP A 60 -0.34 -5.22 -11.76
N ALA A 61 -0.09 -5.42 -13.05
CA ALA A 61 -0.76 -6.46 -13.82
C ALA A 61 -0.50 -7.87 -13.25
N ASP A 62 0.75 -8.15 -12.81
CA ASP A 62 1.10 -9.40 -12.15
C ASP A 62 0.52 -9.50 -10.73
N PHE A 63 0.48 -8.39 -9.99
CA PHE A 63 -0.16 -8.32 -8.67
C PHE A 63 -1.65 -8.66 -8.73
N LEU A 64 -2.35 -8.17 -9.75
CA LEU A 64 -3.77 -8.42 -9.98
C LEU A 64 -4.10 -9.84 -10.45
N LYS A 65 -3.09 -10.65 -10.84
CA LYS A 65 -3.25 -12.09 -11.12
C LYS A 65 -3.39 -12.88 -9.82
N VAL A 66 -4.50 -12.64 -9.13
CA VAL A 66 -4.92 -13.41 -7.95
C VAL A 66 -6.15 -14.24 -8.32
N ASP A 67 -6.26 -15.45 -7.77
CA ASP A 67 -7.52 -16.19 -7.85
C ASP A 67 -8.60 -15.37 -7.14
N GLN A 68 -9.69 -15.05 -7.86
CA GLN A 68 -10.83 -14.28 -7.34
C GLN A 68 -11.83 -15.18 -6.61
#